data_AF-A0A954G5A1-F1
#
_entry.id   AF-A0A954G5A1-F1
#
_cell.length_a   1.000
_cell.length_b   1.000
_cell.length_c   1.000
_cell.angle_alpha   90.00
_cell.angle_beta   90.00
_cell.angle_gamma   90.00
#
_symmetry.space_group_name_H-M   'P 1'
#
loop_
_entity.id
_entity.type
_entity.pdbx_description
1 polymer ?
#
loop_
_entity_poly.entity_id
_entity_poly.type
_entity_poly.pdbx_seq_one_letter_code
_entity_poly.pdbx_strand_id
1 'polypeptide(L)'
;RRVAYVKGIIFYHPRQTPPAQLPEQLSPAHLKGVWLYHSELDWLTQQYGEAVYQIREKPDWLSPSVRDPDDGQLLTFSELKQTLDTHFQEHHRPLMLSVLKPEGTVCQESERLFVVSENWPEQD
;
A
#
# COMPACT_ATOMS: atom_id res chain seq x y z
N ARG A 1 21.77 22.91 15.74
CA ARG A 1 20.32 22.85 15.47
C ARG A 1 19.92 21.37 15.51
N ARG A 2 19.09 20.93 16.46
CA ARG A 2 18.57 19.54 16.47
C ARG A 2 17.46 19.46 15.43
N VAL A 3 17.64 18.63 14.43
CA VAL A 3 16.60 18.34 13.43
C VAL A 3 16.03 16.97 13.79
N ALA A 4 14.73 16.89 14.00
CA ALA A 4 14.06 15.61 14.20
C ALA A 4 13.88 14.94 12.84
N TYR A 5 14.35 13.70 12.70
CA TYR A 5 14.11 12.89 11.51
C TYR A 5 12.87 12.04 11.74
N VAL A 6 11.82 12.29 10.97
CA VAL A 6 10.63 11.43 10.95
C VAL A 6 10.81 10.40 9.85
N LYS A 7 10.73 9.11 10.18
CA LYS A 7 10.64 8.05 9.18
C LYS A 7 9.20 8.02 8.67
N GLY A 8 9.04 8.14 7.36
CA GLY A 8 7.75 8.08 6.68
C GLY A 8 7.91 7.46 5.30
N ILE A 9 6.78 7.21 4.65
CA ILE A 9 6.69 6.67 3.29
C ILE A 9 5.94 7.71 2.46
N ILE A 10 6.46 8.03 1.28
CA ILE A 10 5.74 8.86 0.31
C ILE A 10 5.12 7.96 -0.74
N PHE A 11 3.82 8.12 -0.98
CA PHE A 11 3.08 7.30 -1.91
C PHE A 11 2.92 8.03 -3.24
N TYR A 12 3.17 7.33 -4.35
CA TYR A 12 3.09 7.88 -5.70
C TYR A 12 2.12 7.06 -6.54
N HIS A 13 1.33 7.73 -7.38
CA HIS A 13 0.49 7.02 -8.33
C HIS A 13 1.36 6.43 -9.44
N PRO A 14 1.19 5.15 -9.86
CA PRO A 14 2.11 4.51 -10.79
C PRO A 14 2.04 5.09 -12.21
N ARG A 15 0.91 5.73 -12.57
CA ARG A 15 0.72 6.39 -13.87
C ARG A 15 1.13 7.87 -13.87
N GLN A 16 1.53 8.42 -12.73
CA GLN A 16 1.97 9.82 -12.64
C GLN A 16 3.50 9.89 -12.69
N THR A 17 4.02 10.86 -13.43
CA THR A 17 5.46 11.15 -13.39
C THR A 17 5.79 11.76 -12.03
N PRO A 18 6.76 11.21 -11.27
CA PRO A 18 7.22 11.84 -10.04
C PRO A 18 7.70 13.27 -10.30
N PRO A 19 7.59 14.18 -9.32
CA PRO A 19 8.07 15.55 -9.50
C PRO A 19 9.57 15.55 -9.83
N ALA A 20 9.95 16.36 -10.82
CA ALA A 20 11.34 16.48 -11.27
C ALA A 20 12.29 16.98 -10.16
N GLN A 21 11.73 17.71 -9.18
CA GLN A 21 12.45 18.18 -8.01
C GLN A 21 11.70 17.73 -6.75
N LEU A 22 12.41 17.03 -5.87
CA LEU A 22 11.92 16.69 -4.54
C LEU A 22 12.03 17.92 -3.61
N PRO A 23 11.17 18.04 -2.58
CA PRO A 23 11.35 19.05 -1.54
C PRO A 23 12.75 18.96 -0.93
N GLU A 24 13.36 20.11 -0.64
CA GLU A 24 14.76 20.20 -0.18
C GLU A 24 15.04 19.37 1.08
N GLN A 25 14.04 19.19 1.94
CA GLN A 25 14.15 18.45 3.20
C GLN A 25 13.77 16.97 3.07
N LEU A 26 13.35 16.51 1.89
CA LEU A 26 13.03 15.11 1.64
C LEU A 26 14.29 14.37 1.21
N SER A 27 14.66 13.32 1.96
CA SER A 27 15.75 12.44 1.56
C SER A 27 15.52 11.89 0.15
N PRO A 28 16.50 11.92 -0.77
CA PRO A 28 16.37 11.27 -2.08
C PRO A 28 16.11 9.76 -1.99
N ALA A 29 16.53 9.14 -0.88
CA ALA A 29 16.33 7.73 -0.56
C ALA A 29 15.18 7.52 0.45
N HIS A 30 14.19 8.41 0.48
CA HIS A 30 12.98 8.19 1.27
C HIS A 30 12.28 6.89 0.85
N LEU A 31 11.58 6.27 1.78
CA LEU A 31 10.75 5.11 1.47
C LEU A 31 9.61 5.57 0.58
N LYS A 32 9.35 4.77 -0.46
CA LYS A 32 8.30 5.02 -1.43
C LYS A 32 7.27 3.90 -1.33
N GLY A 33 6.04 4.23 -1.65
CA GLY A 33 4.97 3.27 -1.88
C GLY A 33 4.12 3.73 -3.05
N VAL A 34 3.07 2.97 -3.32
CA VAL A 34 2.13 3.25 -4.42
C VAL A 34 0.79 3.71 -3.86
N TRP A 35 0.05 4.55 -4.57
CA TRP A 35 -1.39 4.66 -4.30
C TRP A 35 -2.18 4.45 -5.58
N LEU A 36 -3.38 3.88 -5.42
CA LEU A 36 -4.29 3.53 -6.51
C LEU A 36 -5.71 3.94 -6.15
N TYR A 37 -6.50 4.30 -7.16
CA TYR A 37 -7.94 4.28 -7.00
C TYR A 37 -8.46 2.84 -6.89
N HIS A 38 -9.60 2.68 -6.22
CA HIS A 38 -10.26 1.39 -6.09
C HIS A 38 -10.55 0.74 -7.47
N SER A 39 -10.93 1.55 -8.45
CA SER A 39 -11.17 1.13 -9.84
C SER A 39 -9.91 0.61 -10.55
N GLU A 40 -8.72 0.84 -9.99
CA GLU A 40 -7.43 0.49 -10.59
C GLU A 40 -6.78 -0.76 -9.97
N LEU A 41 -7.49 -1.47 -9.08
CA LEU A 41 -6.93 -2.63 -8.36
C LEU A 41 -6.33 -3.72 -9.25
N ASP A 42 -6.86 -3.90 -10.46
CA ASP A 42 -6.33 -4.89 -11.42
C ASP A 42 -4.86 -4.65 -11.76
N TRP A 43 -4.34 -3.42 -11.57
CA TRP A 43 -2.92 -3.12 -11.69
C TRP A 43 -2.04 -3.99 -10.78
N LEU A 44 -2.54 -4.40 -9.61
CA LEU A 44 -1.80 -5.25 -8.67
C LEU A 44 -1.47 -6.61 -9.27
N THR A 45 -2.42 -7.25 -9.95
CA THR A 45 -2.19 -8.57 -10.58
C THR A 45 -1.19 -8.47 -11.73
N GLN A 46 -1.26 -7.39 -12.50
CA GLN A 46 -0.33 -7.12 -13.60
C GLN A 46 1.10 -6.90 -13.10
N GLN A 47 1.25 -6.25 -11.94
CA GLN A 47 2.55 -5.84 -11.42
C GLN A 47 3.21 -6.88 -10.50
N TYR A 48 2.42 -7.59 -9.69
CA TYR A 48 2.94 -8.43 -8.61
C TYR A 48 2.67 -9.93 -8.76
N GLY A 49 1.93 -10.36 -9.77
CA GLY A 49 1.72 -11.78 -10.07
C GLY A 49 1.12 -12.56 -8.90
N GLU A 50 1.81 -13.62 -8.45
CA GLU A 50 1.42 -14.52 -7.35
C GLU A 50 1.61 -13.90 -5.95
N ALA A 51 1.30 -12.61 -5.79
CA ALA A 51 1.34 -11.94 -4.51
C ALA A 51 0.09 -12.25 -3.65
N VAL A 52 0.29 -12.19 -2.34
CA VAL A 52 -0.77 -12.16 -1.33
C VAL A 52 -0.78 -10.80 -0.64
N TYR A 53 -1.92 -10.44 -0.07
CA TYR A 53 -2.16 -9.08 0.40
C TYR A 53 -2.55 -9.08 1.86
N GLN A 54 -2.23 -7.99 2.55
CA GLN A 54 -2.67 -7.78 3.92
C GLN A 54 -3.16 -6.35 4.08
N ILE A 55 -4.38 -6.17 4.60
CA ILE A 55 -4.88 -4.85 5.01
C ILE A 55 -4.18 -4.45 6.32
N ARG A 56 -3.64 -3.22 6.37
CA ARG A 56 -2.84 -2.71 7.49
C ARG A 56 -3.66 -1.75 8.35
N GLU A 57 -3.77 -2.09 9.62
CA GLU A 57 -4.36 -1.24 10.64
C GLU A 57 -3.29 -0.51 11.46
N LYS A 58 -3.68 0.54 12.17
CA LYS A 58 -2.79 1.18 13.14
C LYS A 58 -2.63 0.24 14.35
N PRO A 59 -1.42 0.13 14.95
CA PRO A 59 -0.22 0.94 14.73
C PRO A 59 0.76 0.41 13.67
N ASP A 60 0.41 -0.64 12.93
CA ASP A 60 1.33 -1.40 12.08
C ASP A 60 1.65 -0.74 10.73
N TRP A 61 1.30 0.54 10.55
CA TRP A 61 1.50 1.26 9.30
C TRP A 61 2.96 1.45 8.89
N LEU A 62 3.91 1.35 9.82
CA LEU A 62 5.33 1.60 9.55
C LEU A 62 6.22 0.36 9.72
N SER A 63 5.74 -0.70 10.37
CA SER A 63 6.50 -1.94 10.57
C SER A 63 6.53 -2.78 9.29
N PRO A 64 7.64 -3.40 8.90
CA PRO A 64 7.65 -4.39 7.81
C PRO A 64 6.70 -5.55 8.10
N SER A 65 6.10 -6.14 7.06
CA SER A 65 5.32 -7.38 7.21
C SER A 65 6.15 -8.60 6.81
N VAL A 66 6.24 -9.57 7.71
CA VAL A 66 6.68 -10.93 7.41
C VAL A 66 5.64 -11.86 8.01
N ARG A 67 5.09 -12.75 7.19
CA ARG A 67 3.94 -13.58 7.55
C ARG A 67 4.19 -15.04 7.20
N ASP A 68 3.56 -15.93 7.96
CA ASP A 68 3.45 -17.32 7.56
C ASP A 68 2.49 -17.41 6.36
N PRO A 69 2.75 -18.25 5.33
CA PRO A 69 1.83 -18.42 4.20
C PRO A 69 0.42 -18.84 4.60
N ASP A 70 0.26 -19.51 5.75
CA ASP A 70 -1.03 -19.97 6.27
C ASP A 70 -1.67 -18.95 7.26
N ASP A 71 -1.10 -17.74 7.40
CA ASP A 71 -1.68 -16.67 8.24
C ASP A 71 -3.05 -16.25 7.68
N GLY A 72 -4.11 -16.45 8.45
CA GLY A 72 -5.49 -16.13 8.06
C GLY A 72 -5.78 -14.65 7.82
N GLN A 73 -4.82 -13.75 8.04
CA GLN A 73 -4.91 -12.33 7.63
C GLN A 73 -4.42 -12.08 6.20
N LEU A 74 -3.80 -13.07 5.56
CA LEU A 74 -3.41 -12.99 4.16
C LEU A 74 -4.61 -13.19 3.25
N LEU A 75 -4.72 -12.34 2.26
CA LEU A 75 -5.79 -12.33 1.28
C LEU A 75 -5.20 -12.64 -0.10
N THR A 76 -5.88 -13.50 -0.85
CA THR A 76 -5.71 -13.55 -2.30
C THR A 76 -6.20 -12.25 -2.94
N PHE A 77 -5.86 -12.03 -4.22
CA PHE A 77 -6.36 -10.87 -4.94
C PHE A 77 -7.90 -10.81 -4.97
N SER A 78 -8.57 -11.95 -5.15
CA SER A 78 -10.03 -12.02 -5.19
C SER A 78 -10.65 -11.62 -3.85
N GLU A 79 -10.12 -12.12 -2.74
CA GLU A 79 -10.60 -11.79 -1.39
C GLU A 79 -10.32 -10.34 -1.03
N LEU A 80 -9.14 -9.83 -1.40
CA LEU A 80 -8.81 -8.41 -1.25
C LEU A 80 -9.82 -7.54 -2.01
N LYS A 81 -10.05 -7.85 -3.29
CA LYS A 81 -10.97 -7.08 -4.13
C LYS A 81 -12.37 -7.06 -3.54
N GLN A 82 -12.90 -8.21 -3.11
CA GLN A 82 -14.21 -8.28 -2.47
C GLN A 82 -14.28 -7.46 -1.16
N THR A 83 -13.20 -7.49 -0.37
CA THR A 83 -13.11 -6.71 0.87
C THR A 83 -13.11 -5.21 0.60
N LEU A 84 -12.37 -4.77 -0.41
CA LEU A 84 -12.32 -3.37 -0.83
C LEU A 84 -13.63 -2.90 -1.48
N ASP A 85 -14.26 -3.75 -2.32
CA ASP A 85 -15.57 -3.49 -2.89
C ASP A 85 -16.61 -3.22 -1.79
N THR A 86 -16.62 -4.05 -0.75
CA THR A 86 -17.53 -3.89 0.40
C THR A 86 -17.22 -2.62 1.19
N HIS A 87 -15.93 -2.39 1.49
CA HIS A 87 -15.51 -1.20 2.25
C HIS A 87 -15.87 0.10 1.54
N PHE A 88 -15.60 0.21 0.24
CA PHE A 88 -15.84 1.45 -0.51
C PHE A 88 -17.31 1.68 -0.87
N GLN A 89 -18.20 0.71 -0.64
CA GLN A 89 -19.65 0.93 -0.69
C GLN A 89 -20.17 1.70 0.53
N GLU A 90 -19.56 1.48 1.70
CA GLU A 90 -20.02 2.02 2.98
C GLU A 90 -19.16 3.19 3.49
N HIS A 91 -17.90 3.26 3.04
CA HIS A 91 -16.90 4.17 3.54
C HIS A 91 -16.05 4.75 2.41
N HIS A 92 -15.53 5.95 2.60
CA HIS A 92 -14.63 6.59 1.61
C HIS A 92 -13.18 6.65 2.09
N ARG A 93 -12.90 6.17 3.32
CA ARG A 93 -11.59 6.27 3.96
C ARG A 93 -10.55 5.43 3.20
N PRO A 94 -9.33 5.94 2.96
CA PRO A 94 -8.22 5.16 2.42
C PRO A 94 -7.88 3.93 3.26
N LEU A 95 -7.47 2.85 2.59
CA LEU A 95 -6.93 1.65 3.23
C LEU A 95 -5.48 1.43 2.83
N MET A 96 -4.63 1.16 3.81
CA MET A 96 -3.24 0.79 3.59
C MET A 96 -3.14 -0.73 3.42
N LEU A 97 -2.36 -1.18 2.44
CA LEU A 97 -2.11 -2.58 2.15
C LEU A 97 -0.61 -2.86 2.10
N SER A 98 -0.24 -4.07 2.52
CA SER A 98 1.03 -4.69 2.17
C SER A 98 0.83 -5.65 1.02
N VAL A 99 1.70 -5.60 0.01
CA VAL A 99 1.85 -6.65 -1.01
C VAL A 99 2.99 -7.56 -0.57
N LEU A 100 2.70 -8.83 -0.33
CA LEU A 100 3.68 -9.81 0.10
C LEU A 100 3.93 -10.83 -1.01
N LYS A 101 5.19 -11.24 -1.15
CA LYS A 101 5.59 -12.32 -2.04
C LYS A 101 6.03 -13.53 -1.24
N PRO A 102 5.64 -14.76 -1.64
CA PRO A 102 6.20 -15.97 -1.06
C PRO A 102 7.72 -16.03 -1.27
N GLU A 103 8.46 -16.19 -0.18
CA GLU A 103 9.91 -16.33 -0.16
C GLU A 103 10.30 -17.48 0.79
N GLY A 104 10.44 -18.69 0.24
CA GLY A 104 10.72 -19.89 1.02
C GLY A 104 9.55 -20.27 1.91
N THR A 105 9.74 -20.20 3.22
CA THR A 105 8.72 -20.59 4.23
C THR A 105 7.94 -19.39 4.78
N VAL A 106 8.15 -18.19 4.24
CA VAL A 106 7.48 -16.96 4.70
C VAL A 106 6.99 -16.16 3.50
N CYS A 107 6.02 -15.28 3.73
CA CYS A 107 5.66 -14.21 2.81
C CYS A 107 6.31 -12.91 3.30
N GLN A 108 7.11 -12.26 2.45
CA GLN A 108 7.77 -10.99 2.77
C GLN A 108 7.11 -9.82 2.04
N GLU A 109 6.91 -8.71 2.75
CA GLU A 109 6.42 -7.47 2.15
C GLU A 109 7.41 -6.97 1.08
N SER A 110 6.90 -6.84 -0.15
CA SER A 110 7.62 -6.31 -1.29
C SER A 110 7.23 -4.88 -1.65
N GLU A 111 6.01 -4.48 -1.27
CA GLU A 111 5.48 -3.14 -1.55
C GLU A 111 4.45 -2.75 -0.50
N ARG A 112 4.31 -1.44 -0.28
CA ARG A 112 3.21 -0.86 0.48
C ARG A 112 2.41 0.07 -0.40
N LEU A 113 1.08 -0.02 -0.31
CA LEU A 113 0.22 0.90 -1.04
C LEU A 113 -0.96 1.41 -0.23
N PHE A 114 -1.52 2.52 -0.69
CA PHE A 114 -2.86 2.96 -0.35
C PHE A 114 -3.83 2.65 -1.47
N VAL A 115 -5.02 2.21 -1.12
CA VAL A 115 -6.19 2.22 -2.00
C VAL A 115 -7.11 3.32 -1.51
N VAL A 116 -7.54 4.19 -2.43
CA VAL A 116 -8.42 5.31 -2.15
C VAL A 116 -9.73 5.18 -2.95
N SER A 117 -10.77 5.87 -2.50
CA SER A 117 -12.02 5.98 -3.26
C SER A 117 -11.85 6.88 -4.49
N GLU A 118 -12.72 6.73 -5.49
CA GLU A 118 -12.65 7.49 -6.75
C GLU A 118 -12.75 9.01 -6.57
N ASN A 119 -13.37 9.47 -5.49
CA ASN A 119 -13.59 10.89 -5.21
C ASN A 119 -12.51 11.49 -4.30
N TRP A 120 -11.51 10.70 -3.90
CA TRP A 120 -10.36 11.21 -3.17
C TRP A 120 -9.57 12.20 -4.06
N PRO A 121 -9.09 13.35 -3.56
CA PRO A 121 -9.01 13.78 -2.15
C PRO A 121 -10.17 14.67 -1.68
N GLU A 122 -11.26 14.80 -2.44
CA GLU A 122 -12.31 15.80 -2.19
C GLU A 122 -13.27 15.44 -1.03
N GLN A 123 -13.22 14.20 -0.53
CA GLN A 123 -14.17 13.64 0.44
C GLN A 123 -13.55 13.19 1.78
N ASP A 124 -12.26 13.49 2.02
CA ASP A 124 -11.58 13.22 3.30
C ASP A 124 -11.93 14.23 4.41
#